data_AF-A0A660Q0A6-F1
#
_entry.id   AF-A0A660Q0A6-F1
#
_cell.length_a   1.000
_cell.length_b   1.000
_cell.length_c   1.000
_cell.angle_alpha   90.00
_cell.angle_beta   90.00
_cell.angle_gamma   90.00
#
_symmetry.space_group_name_H-M   'P 1'
#
loop_
_entity.id
_entity.type
_entity.pdbx_description
1 polymer ?
#
loop_
_entity_poly.entity_id
_entity_poly.type
_entity_poly.pdbx_seq_one_letter_code
_entity_poly.pdbx_strand_id
1 'polypeptide(L)'
;MRHLSTSTDTRVKISGTLVTLALMIIIGTLFYHQILRYRFFAEQSESNRIRIQPVIPKRGLIFDRNMEVLSDNRLSFTVSLVPFERVKNVTVPRLSKLLGIDSSEVEKRARANFVSRYMPTPIKRGLGIDTVSILEEQGPYYPGITYSAESVRRYPDSISAESFLGHVGEVSQDEINSEKKKEYRLGSLIGKSGIEKKYDLLLRGLEGTKYIEVSAKGQIVGPYEDNQEIPAIPG
;
A
#
# COMPACT_ATOMS: atom_id res chain seq x y z
N MET A 1 42.02 -40.48 -56.82
CA MET A 1 41.04 -39.60 -56.13
C MET A 1 40.76 -40.15 -54.73
N ARG A 2 41.48 -39.72 -53.69
CA ARG A 2 41.19 -39.97 -52.25
C ARG A 2 42.31 -39.31 -51.43
N HIS A 3 42.23 -38.01 -51.14
CA HIS A 3 43.16 -37.41 -50.16
C HIS A 3 42.71 -36.09 -49.50
N LEU A 4 41.45 -35.65 -49.68
CA LEU A 4 40.98 -34.36 -49.13
C LEU A 4 39.99 -34.48 -47.95
N SER A 5 39.66 -35.69 -47.46
CA SER A 5 38.68 -35.90 -46.37
C SER A 5 39.22 -35.62 -44.96
N THR A 6 40.52 -35.80 -44.73
CA THR A 6 41.10 -35.82 -43.37
C THR A 6 41.06 -34.44 -42.68
N SER A 7 41.11 -33.35 -43.45
CA SER A 7 41.05 -31.98 -42.93
C SER A 7 39.64 -31.62 -42.43
N THR A 8 38.59 -32.05 -43.15
CA THR A 8 37.20 -31.80 -42.78
C THR A 8 36.83 -32.55 -41.50
N ASP A 9 37.21 -33.81 -41.39
CA ASP A 9 36.94 -34.64 -40.19
C ASP A 9 37.64 -34.09 -38.94
N THR A 10 38.84 -33.52 -39.11
CA THR A 10 39.59 -32.89 -38.01
C THR A 10 38.91 -31.60 -37.53
N ARG A 11 38.42 -30.76 -38.46
CA ARG A 11 37.67 -29.54 -38.14
C ARG A 11 36.35 -29.83 -37.42
N VAL A 12 35.65 -30.90 -37.82
CA VAL A 12 34.41 -31.35 -37.16
C VAL A 12 34.67 -31.86 -35.75
N LYS A 13 35.78 -32.58 -35.52
CA LYS A 13 36.17 -33.02 -34.17
C LYS A 13 36.55 -31.84 -33.26
N ILE A 14 37.30 -30.87 -33.79
CA ILE A 14 37.69 -29.67 -33.04
C ILE A 14 36.45 -28.84 -32.69
N SER A 15 35.56 -28.60 -33.64
CA SER A 15 34.32 -27.85 -33.36
C SER A 15 33.42 -28.60 -32.38
N GLY A 16 33.27 -29.92 -32.51
CA GLY A 16 32.51 -30.75 -31.58
C GLY A 16 33.07 -30.70 -30.15
N THR A 17 34.39 -30.70 -30.00
CA THR A 17 35.06 -30.60 -28.70
C THR A 17 34.85 -29.23 -28.06
N LEU A 18 34.96 -28.16 -28.85
CA LEU A 18 34.69 -26.78 -28.42
C LEU A 18 33.24 -26.60 -27.96
N VAL A 19 32.28 -27.14 -28.73
CA VAL A 19 30.85 -27.10 -28.39
C VAL A 19 30.58 -27.86 -27.10
N THR A 20 31.20 -29.04 -26.94
CA THR A 20 31.05 -29.85 -25.72
C THR A 20 31.62 -29.14 -24.49
N LEU A 21 32.79 -28.51 -24.63
CA LEU A 21 33.41 -27.73 -23.55
C LEU A 21 32.55 -26.50 -23.18
N ALA A 22 32.01 -25.79 -24.17
CA ALA A 22 31.10 -24.67 -23.94
C ALA A 22 29.83 -25.12 -23.20
N LEU A 23 29.24 -26.26 -23.58
CA LEU A 23 28.10 -26.86 -22.89
C LEU A 23 28.43 -27.21 -21.43
N MET A 24 29.61 -27.79 -21.17
CA MET A 24 30.05 -28.11 -19.81
C MET A 24 30.22 -26.85 -18.94
N ILE A 25 30.71 -25.74 -19.52
CA ILE A 25 30.83 -24.46 -18.82
C ILE A 25 29.44 -23.89 -18.50
N ILE A 26 28.48 -23.97 -19.44
CA ILE A 26 27.10 -23.52 -19.21
C ILE A 26 26.43 -24.35 -18.10
N ILE A 27 26.56 -25.67 -18.14
CA ILE A 27 26.00 -26.58 -17.12
C ILE A 27 26.64 -26.30 -15.76
N GLY A 28 27.96 -26.15 -15.68
CA GLY A 28 28.65 -25.81 -14.43
C GLY A 28 28.21 -24.46 -13.85
N THR A 29 28.00 -23.46 -14.72
CA THR A 29 27.50 -22.14 -14.32
C THR A 29 26.05 -22.22 -13.83
N LEU A 30 25.19 -22.97 -14.52
CA LEU A 30 23.81 -23.23 -14.10
C LEU A 30 23.77 -23.94 -12.74
N PHE A 31 24.60 -24.96 -12.54
CA PHE A 31 24.71 -25.69 -11.27
C PHE A 31 25.14 -24.76 -10.13
N TYR A 32 26.16 -23.92 -10.36
CA TYR A 32 26.62 -22.93 -9.38
C TYR A 32 25.51 -21.95 -8.98
N HIS A 33 24.75 -21.44 -9.95
CA HIS A 33 23.64 -20.53 -9.66
C HIS A 33 22.43 -21.21 -9.01
N GLN A 34 22.05 -22.39 -9.48
CA GLN A 34 20.85 -23.10 -9.01
C GLN A 34 21.02 -23.79 -7.67
N ILE A 35 22.25 -24.14 -7.24
CA ILE A 35 22.46 -24.90 -6.00
C ILE A 35 23.20 -24.05 -4.96
N LEU A 36 24.29 -23.37 -5.33
CA LEU A 36 25.06 -22.56 -4.38
C LEU A 36 24.38 -21.23 -4.04
N ARG A 37 23.67 -20.61 -4.98
CA ARG A 37 22.96 -19.33 -4.76
C ARG A 37 21.44 -19.45 -4.62
N TYR A 38 20.88 -20.66 -4.62
CA TYR A 38 19.44 -20.88 -4.43
C TYR A 38 18.90 -20.15 -3.20
N ARG A 39 19.58 -20.33 -2.07
CA ARG A 39 19.14 -19.79 -0.78
C ARG A 39 19.12 -18.26 -0.76
N PHE A 40 20.11 -17.62 -1.39
CA PHE A 40 20.21 -16.15 -1.47
C PHE A 40 19.11 -15.54 -2.34
N PHE A 41 18.79 -16.15 -3.50
CA PHE A 41 17.71 -15.66 -4.37
C PHE A 41 16.31 -16.05 -3.87
N ALA A 42 16.18 -17.17 -3.17
CA ALA A 42 14.94 -17.57 -2.51
C ALA A 42 14.57 -16.57 -1.42
N GLU A 43 15.46 -16.26 -0.47
CA GLU A 43 15.19 -15.28 0.60
C GLU A 43 14.85 -13.88 0.07
N GLN A 44 15.52 -13.43 -1.00
CA GLN A 44 15.24 -12.13 -1.60
C GLN A 44 13.93 -12.10 -2.38
N SER A 45 13.42 -13.25 -2.81
CA SER A 45 12.08 -13.39 -3.42
C SER A 45 10.99 -13.49 -2.35
N GLU A 46 11.25 -14.20 -1.24
CA GLU A 46 10.36 -14.29 -0.07
C GLU A 46 10.14 -12.92 0.58
N SER A 47 11.21 -12.16 0.83
CA SER A 47 11.14 -10.82 1.46
C SER A 47 10.39 -9.80 0.60
N ASN A 48 10.49 -9.90 -0.73
CA ASN A 48 9.73 -9.05 -1.66
C ASN A 48 8.26 -9.49 -1.83
N ARG A 49 7.91 -10.69 -1.38
CA ARG A 49 6.55 -11.22 -1.44
C ARG A 49 5.67 -10.71 -0.32
N ILE A 50 6.23 -10.25 0.80
CA ILE A 50 5.45 -9.84 1.96
C ILE A 50 5.40 -8.31 2.04
N ARG A 51 4.19 -7.75 2.14
CA ARG A 51 3.98 -6.31 2.32
C ARG A 51 3.20 -6.02 3.59
N ILE A 52 3.68 -5.03 4.34
CA ILE A 52 3.13 -4.62 5.62
C ILE A 52 2.10 -3.50 5.39
N GLN A 53 0.84 -3.76 5.72
CA GLN A 53 -0.24 -2.78 5.69
C GLN A 53 -0.65 -2.41 7.12
N PRO A 54 -0.60 -1.13 7.50
CA PRO A 54 -1.02 -0.70 8.83
C PRO A 54 -2.55 -0.77 8.93
N VAL A 55 -3.05 -1.24 10.06
CA VAL A 55 -4.48 -1.21 10.40
C VAL A 55 -4.70 -0.09 11.39
N ILE A 56 -5.38 0.97 10.96
CA ILE A 56 -5.62 2.15 11.77
C ILE A 56 -6.69 1.82 12.84
N PRO A 57 -6.38 1.96 14.14
CA PRO A 57 -7.34 1.73 15.21
C PRO A 57 -8.42 2.81 15.25
N LYS A 58 -9.54 2.50 15.92
CA LYS A 58 -10.53 3.51 16.28
C LYS A 58 -9.98 4.35 17.44
N ARG A 59 -10.08 5.67 17.31
CA ARG A 59 -9.62 6.61 18.34
C ARG A 59 -10.58 6.62 19.53
N GLY A 60 -10.11 6.80 20.76
CA GLY A 60 -10.94 6.85 21.96
C GLY A 60 -11.97 7.98 21.95
N LEU A 61 -13.16 7.73 22.49
CA LEU A 61 -14.21 8.75 22.64
C LEU A 61 -13.83 9.71 23.77
N ILE A 62 -14.16 10.99 23.61
CA ILE A 62 -14.01 11.97 24.69
C ILE A 62 -15.39 12.25 25.27
N PHE A 63 -15.51 12.12 26.59
CA PHE A 63 -16.75 12.37 27.33
C PHE A 63 -16.61 13.57 28.24
N ASP A 64 -17.72 14.24 28.51
CA ASP A 64 -17.83 15.21 29.60
C ASP A 64 -18.01 14.50 30.96
N ARG A 65 -18.14 15.28 32.04
CA ARG A 65 -18.35 14.74 33.40
C ARG A 65 -19.68 14.00 33.58
N ASN A 66 -20.66 14.25 32.71
CA ASN A 66 -21.99 13.66 32.72
C ASN A 66 -22.10 12.48 31.71
N MET A 67 -20.98 12.02 31.14
CA MET A 67 -20.92 10.97 30.12
C MET A 67 -21.51 11.35 28.76
N GLU A 68 -21.67 12.64 28.48
CA GLU A 68 -22.05 13.10 27.15
C GLU A 68 -20.82 13.11 26.22
N VAL A 69 -21.00 12.62 24.99
CA VAL A 69 -19.89 12.51 24.03
C VAL A 69 -19.54 13.90 23.51
N LEU A 70 -18.33 14.37 23.84
CA LEU A 70 -17.76 15.62 23.35
C LEU A 70 -16.97 15.42 22.06
N SER A 71 -16.44 14.24 21.79
CA SER A 71 -15.83 13.93 20.49
C SER A 71 -16.02 12.46 20.15
N ASP A 72 -16.61 12.23 18.98
CA ASP A 72 -16.92 10.91 18.46
C ASP A 72 -16.16 10.61 17.16
N ASN A 73 -16.32 9.38 16.71
CA ASN A 73 -15.78 8.90 15.46
C ASN A 73 -16.92 8.74 14.47
N ARG A 74 -16.86 9.46 13.36
CA ARG A 74 -17.80 9.30 12.25
C ARG A 74 -17.21 8.34 11.22
N LEU A 75 -18.04 7.41 10.74
CA LEU A 75 -17.71 6.63 9.55
C LEU A 75 -17.56 7.56 8.35
N SER A 76 -16.44 7.45 7.67
CA SER A 76 -16.14 8.11 6.42
C SER A 76 -15.54 7.13 5.43
N PHE A 77 -15.52 7.50 4.16
CA PHE A 77 -14.98 6.66 3.10
C PHE A 77 -13.87 7.38 2.36
N THR A 78 -12.87 6.60 1.99
CA THR A 78 -11.77 7.03 1.13
C THR A 78 -11.89 6.30 -0.20
N VAL A 79 -12.06 7.07 -1.28
CA VAL A 79 -12.08 6.54 -2.64
C VAL A 79 -10.67 6.54 -3.21
N SER A 80 -10.28 5.38 -3.75
CA SER A 80 -8.95 5.09 -4.25
C SER A 80 -8.99 4.58 -5.69
N LEU A 81 -7.93 4.87 -6.44
CA LEU A 81 -7.74 4.42 -7.82
C LEU A 81 -6.68 3.32 -7.86
N VAL A 82 -7.00 2.16 -8.41
CA VAL A 82 -6.08 1.06 -8.71
C VAL A 82 -5.55 1.24 -10.15
N PRO A 83 -4.28 1.65 -10.34
CA PRO A 83 -3.78 2.02 -11.66
C PRO A 83 -3.81 0.88 -12.71
N PHE A 84 -3.75 -0.37 -12.29
CA PHE A 84 -3.75 -1.55 -13.16
C PHE A 84 -5.10 -1.78 -13.85
N GLU A 85 -6.18 -1.58 -13.12
CA GLU A 85 -7.56 -1.80 -13.60
C GLU A 85 -8.13 -0.56 -14.30
N ARG A 86 -7.37 0.53 -14.30
CA ARG A 86 -7.76 1.80 -14.90
C ARG A 86 -7.90 1.66 -16.42
N VAL A 87 -9.06 2.09 -16.94
CA VAL A 87 -9.29 2.25 -18.37
C VAL A 87 -8.97 3.68 -18.79
N LYS A 88 -8.07 3.85 -19.77
CA LYS A 88 -7.69 5.16 -20.31
C LYS A 88 -8.92 5.91 -20.81
N ASN A 89 -8.99 7.21 -20.53
CA ASN A 89 -10.07 8.13 -20.93
C ASN A 89 -11.48 7.80 -20.42
N VAL A 90 -11.65 6.78 -19.56
CA VAL A 90 -12.96 6.42 -18.98
C VAL A 90 -12.95 6.61 -17.46
N THR A 91 -12.00 5.98 -16.76
CA THR A 91 -12.00 5.94 -15.29
C THR A 91 -11.88 7.33 -14.66
N VAL A 92 -10.91 8.14 -15.10
CA VAL A 92 -10.65 9.47 -14.50
C VAL A 92 -11.78 10.47 -14.72
N PRO A 93 -12.31 10.64 -15.95
CA PRO A 93 -13.46 11.53 -16.17
C PRO A 93 -14.69 11.15 -15.34
N ARG A 94 -14.97 9.85 -15.20
CA ARG A 94 -16.10 9.37 -14.38
C ARG A 94 -15.87 9.61 -12.89
N LEU A 95 -14.66 9.32 -12.40
CA LEU A 95 -14.27 9.58 -11.01
C LEU A 95 -14.35 11.08 -10.68
N SER A 96 -13.87 11.92 -11.60
CA SER A 96 -13.95 13.37 -11.52
C SER A 96 -15.40 13.85 -11.37
N LYS A 97 -16.31 13.33 -12.19
CA LYS A 97 -17.75 13.64 -12.09
C LYS A 97 -18.37 13.16 -10.77
N LEU A 98 -18.05 11.95 -10.33
CA LEU A 98 -18.58 11.38 -9.08
C LEU A 98 -18.12 12.18 -7.85
N LEU A 99 -16.84 12.56 -7.83
CA LEU A 99 -16.23 13.23 -6.67
C LEU A 99 -16.37 14.75 -6.70
N GLY A 100 -16.86 15.33 -7.81
CA GLY A 100 -16.96 16.78 -8.00
C GLY A 100 -15.61 17.49 -7.98
N ILE A 101 -14.55 16.85 -8.49
CA ILE A 101 -13.20 17.43 -8.58
C ILE A 101 -12.69 17.35 -10.01
N ASP A 102 -11.83 18.27 -10.42
CA ASP A 102 -11.26 18.29 -11.77
C ASP A 102 -10.44 17.03 -12.07
N SER A 103 -10.53 16.57 -13.33
CA SER A 103 -9.73 15.42 -13.79
C SER A 103 -8.22 15.65 -13.65
N SER A 104 -7.76 16.90 -13.77
CA SER A 104 -6.36 17.27 -13.54
C SER A 104 -5.93 17.05 -12.09
N GLU A 105 -6.80 17.38 -11.14
CA GLU A 105 -6.55 17.19 -9.71
C GLU A 105 -6.56 15.71 -9.33
N VAL A 106 -7.48 14.91 -9.91
CA VAL A 106 -7.46 13.44 -9.76
C VAL A 106 -6.11 12.88 -10.18
N GLU A 107 -5.61 13.28 -11.35
CA GLU A 107 -4.33 12.81 -11.89
C GLU A 107 -3.14 13.28 -11.05
N LYS A 108 -3.18 14.51 -10.54
CA LYS A 108 -2.16 15.04 -9.65
C LYS A 108 -2.07 14.21 -8.36
N ARG A 109 -3.21 13.91 -7.72
CA ARG A 109 -3.26 13.07 -6.51
C ARG A 109 -2.86 11.62 -6.80
N ALA A 110 -3.31 11.08 -7.93
CA ALA A 110 -2.93 9.74 -8.37
C ALA A 110 -1.42 9.59 -8.56
N ARG A 111 -0.74 10.63 -9.06
CA ARG A 111 0.73 10.65 -9.17
C ARG A 111 1.43 10.86 -7.83
N ALA A 112 0.94 11.79 -7.01
CA ALA A 112 1.55 12.12 -5.73
C ALA A 112 1.53 10.95 -4.75
N ASN A 113 0.44 10.18 -4.74
CA ASN A 113 0.23 9.05 -3.84
C ASN A 113 0.54 7.69 -4.52
N PHE A 114 1.23 7.69 -5.66
CA PHE A 114 1.50 6.44 -6.40
C PHE A 114 2.52 5.57 -5.66
N VAL A 115 2.11 4.34 -5.34
CA VAL A 115 2.97 3.35 -4.68
C VAL A 115 3.29 2.17 -5.60
N SER A 116 2.26 1.60 -6.25
CA SER A 116 2.39 0.45 -7.15
C SER A 116 1.19 0.43 -8.10
N ARG A 117 1.35 -0.19 -9.27
CA ARG A 117 0.25 -0.31 -10.24
C ARG A 117 -0.95 -1.12 -9.71
N TYR A 118 -0.75 -2.01 -8.75
CA TYR A 118 -1.79 -2.89 -8.20
C TYR A 118 -2.31 -2.43 -6.83
N MET A 119 -1.75 -1.36 -6.26
CA MET A 119 -2.19 -0.85 -4.97
C MET A 119 -3.22 0.27 -5.16
N PRO A 120 -4.27 0.31 -4.31
CA PRO A 120 -5.18 1.44 -4.29
C PRO A 120 -4.44 2.73 -3.91
N THR A 121 -4.55 3.74 -4.77
CA THR A 121 -4.01 5.08 -4.53
C THR A 121 -5.13 5.99 -4.02
N PRO A 122 -5.07 6.51 -2.78
CA PRO A 122 -6.10 7.39 -2.24
C PRO A 122 -6.24 8.69 -3.06
N ILE A 123 -7.46 9.00 -3.51
CA ILE A 123 -7.77 10.20 -4.31
C ILE A 123 -8.54 11.23 -3.49
N LYS A 124 -9.54 10.80 -2.71
CA LYS A 124 -10.35 11.69 -1.87
C LYS A 124 -10.81 10.95 -0.62
N ARG A 125 -10.55 11.55 0.53
CA ARG A 125 -11.02 11.10 1.85
C ARG A 125 -12.22 11.95 2.29
N GLY A 126 -12.90 11.55 3.36
CA GLY A 126 -13.97 12.37 3.93
C GLY A 126 -15.33 12.19 3.24
N LEU A 127 -15.52 11.12 2.46
CA LEU A 127 -16.75 10.89 1.69
C LEU A 127 -17.83 10.26 2.56
N GLY A 128 -19.08 10.61 2.27
CA GLY A 128 -20.26 10.04 2.91
C GLY A 128 -20.69 8.73 2.25
N ILE A 129 -21.70 8.09 2.85
CA ILE A 129 -22.26 6.83 2.35
C ILE A 129 -22.81 6.96 0.93
N ASP A 130 -23.36 8.13 0.57
CA ASP A 130 -23.99 8.37 -0.73
C ASP A 130 -23.05 8.09 -1.91
N THR A 131 -21.78 8.50 -1.79
CA THR A 131 -20.78 8.26 -2.84
C THR A 131 -20.46 6.77 -2.98
N VAL A 132 -20.40 6.06 -1.87
CA VAL A 132 -20.13 4.62 -1.85
C VAL A 132 -21.31 3.84 -2.38
N SER A 133 -22.54 4.22 -2.03
CA SER A 133 -23.75 3.61 -2.58
C SER A 133 -23.78 3.67 -4.11
N ILE A 134 -23.38 4.81 -4.70
CA ILE A 134 -23.26 4.94 -6.16
C ILE A 134 -22.18 4.01 -6.72
N LEU A 135 -21.03 3.89 -6.05
CA LEU A 135 -19.96 2.98 -6.48
C LEU A 135 -20.36 1.51 -6.40
N GLU A 136 -21.12 1.13 -5.38
CA GLU A 136 -21.65 -0.23 -5.21
C GLU A 136 -22.69 -0.56 -6.27
N GLU A 137 -23.62 0.36 -6.54
CA GLU A 137 -24.66 0.18 -7.57
C GLU A 137 -24.05 0.17 -8.99
N GLN A 138 -23.10 1.07 -9.25
CA GLN A 138 -22.54 1.31 -10.58
C GLN A 138 -21.12 0.74 -10.75
N GLY A 139 -20.69 -0.19 -9.91
CA GLY A 139 -19.32 -0.74 -9.90
C GLY A 139 -18.74 -1.08 -11.29
N PRO A 140 -19.47 -1.75 -12.19
CA PRO A 140 -19.01 -2.04 -13.55
C PRO A 140 -18.65 -0.80 -14.39
N TYR A 141 -19.21 0.37 -14.06
CA TYR A 141 -18.93 1.64 -14.73
C TYR A 141 -17.71 2.37 -14.16
N TYR A 142 -17.13 1.90 -13.07
CA TYR A 142 -16.00 2.52 -12.38
C TYR A 142 -14.77 1.58 -12.31
N PRO A 143 -14.21 1.16 -13.47
CA PRO A 143 -13.12 0.19 -13.50
C PRO A 143 -11.85 0.76 -12.84
N GLY A 144 -11.32 0.00 -11.89
CA GLY A 144 -10.16 0.37 -11.08
C GLY A 144 -10.43 1.38 -10.00
N ILE A 145 -11.68 1.58 -9.58
CA ILE A 145 -12.03 2.42 -8.43
C ILE A 145 -12.48 1.52 -7.29
N THR A 146 -11.93 1.76 -6.13
CA THR A 146 -12.27 1.04 -4.89
C THR A 146 -12.44 2.04 -3.76
N TYR A 147 -13.05 1.62 -2.66
CA TYR A 147 -13.22 2.44 -1.48
C TYR A 147 -12.83 1.68 -0.22
N SER A 148 -12.36 2.41 0.79
CA SER A 148 -12.08 1.89 2.12
C SER A 148 -12.85 2.70 3.17
N ALA A 149 -13.41 2.01 4.15
CA ALA A 149 -14.01 2.64 5.33
C ALA A 149 -12.91 3.14 6.27
N GLU A 150 -13.00 4.40 6.66
CA GLU A 150 -12.10 5.05 7.59
C GLU A 150 -12.91 5.75 8.70
N SER A 151 -12.34 5.79 9.89
CA SER A 151 -12.93 6.50 11.03
C SER A 151 -12.36 7.91 11.07
N VAL A 152 -13.20 8.93 10.86
CA VAL A 152 -12.79 10.34 10.91
C VAL A 152 -13.31 10.98 12.20
N ARG A 153 -12.47 11.78 12.84
CA ARG A 153 -12.81 12.47 14.07
C ARG A 153 -13.87 13.55 13.82
N ARG A 154 -14.93 13.56 14.62
CA ARG A 154 -15.97 14.59 14.59
C ARG A 154 -15.95 15.35 15.91
N TYR A 155 -16.11 16.67 15.79
CA TYR A 155 -16.17 17.61 16.89
C TYR A 155 -17.55 18.28 16.91
N PRO A 156 -18.03 18.73 18.08
CA PRO A 156 -19.27 19.50 18.19
C PRO A 156 -19.06 20.88 17.54
N ASP A 157 -20.12 21.44 16.98
CA ASP A 157 -20.07 22.75 16.30
C ASP A 157 -19.89 23.95 17.25
N SER A 158 -19.76 23.71 18.55
CA SER A 158 -19.54 24.79 19.51
C SER A 158 -18.10 25.34 19.39
N ILE A 159 -17.99 26.65 19.18
CA ILE A 159 -16.71 27.36 18.96
C ILE A 159 -15.70 27.12 20.10
N SER A 160 -16.18 26.88 21.32
CA SER A 160 -15.34 26.57 22.47
C SER A 160 -14.74 25.15 22.44
N ALA A 161 -15.40 24.20 21.76
CA ALA A 161 -14.97 22.81 21.73
C ALA A 161 -13.67 22.64 20.94
N GLU A 162 -13.51 23.28 19.77
CA GLU A 162 -12.29 23.15 18.97
C GLU A 162 -11.05 23.71 19.69
N SER A 163 -11.18 24.85 20.37
CA SER A 163 -10.06 25.46 21.12
C SER A 163 -9.61 24.62 22.32
N PHE A 164 -10.55 23.89 22.96
CA PHE A 164 -10.28 23.08 24.14
C PHE A 164 -9.92 21.63 23.80
N LEU A 165 -10.76 20.96 23.01
CA LEU A 165 -10.54 19.60 22.54
C LEU A 165 -9.32 19.55 21.61
N GLY A 166 -9.13 20.57 20.79
CA GLY A 166 -8.13 20.59 19.73
C GLY A 166 -8.60 19.82 18.49
N HIS A 167 -7.66 19.60 17.57
CA HIS A 167 -7.90 18.86 16.33
C HIS A 167 -6.83 17.80 16.08
N VAL A 168 -7.13 16.87 15.19
CA VAL A 168 -6.20 15.88 14.65
C VAL A 168 -5.69 16.31 13.27
N GLY A 169 -4.50 15.88 12.90
CA GLY A 169 -3.92 16.12 11.58
C GLY A 169 -2.83 15.13 11.23
N GLU A 170 -2.48 15.05 9.95
CA GLU A 170 -1.40 14.19 9.48
C GLU A 170 -0.05 14.62 10.08
N VAL A 171 0.76 13.64 10.45
CA VAL A 171 2.11 13.88 10.96
C VAL A 171 3.01 14.46 9.86
N SER A 172 3.76 15.50 10.19
CA SER A 172 4.75 16.09 9.28
C SER A 172 6.10 15.36 9.37
N GLN A 173 6.93 15.50 8.35
CA GLN A 173 8.26 14.88 8.35
C GLN A 173 9.13 15.38 9.52
N ASP A 174 9.00 16.66 9.89
CA ASP A 174 9.72 17.25 11.01
C ASP A 174 9.26 16.71 12.36
N GLU A 175 7.96 16.41 12.51
CA GLU A 175 7.39 15.80 13.72
C GLU A 175 7.83 14.33 13.90
N ILE A 176 8.01 13.59 12.81
CA ILE A 176 8.57 12.23 12.85
C ILE A 176 10.01 12.28 13.38
N ASN A 177 10.80 13.25 12.90
CA ASN A 177 12.23 13.34 13.22
C ASN A 177 12.52 13.90 14.61
N SER A 178 11.70 14.83 15.10
CA SER A 178 11.98 15.61 16.32
C SER A 178 11.72 14.88 17.64
N GLU A 179 10.82 13.89 17.66
CA GLU A 179 10.23 13.44 18.92
C GLU A 179 10.51 11.99 19.34
N LYS A 180 11.47 11.27 18.73
CA LYS A 180 11.63 9.81 18.97
C LYS A 180 10.31 9.04 18.78
N LYS A 181 9.37 9.59 17.99
CA LYS A 181 8.11 8.99 17.56
C LYS A 181 8.39 7.90 16.51
N LYS A 182 9.25 6.94 16.85
CA LYS A 182 9.67 5.83 15.97
C LYS A 182 8.49 4.97 15.50
N GLU A 183 7.35 5.08 16.16
CA GLU A 183 6.12 4.38 15.82
C GLU A 183 5.26 5.12 14.78
N TYR A 184 5.60 6.36 14.43
CA TYR A 184 4.75 7.17 13.55
C TYR A 184 5.17 6.98 12.10
N ARG A 185 4.19 6.75 11.24
CA ARG A 185 4.39 6.63 9.81
C ARG A 185 3.92 7.90 9.12
N LEU A 186 4.51 8.21 7.97
CA LEU A 186 3.96 9.23 7.08
C LEU A 186 2.49 8.92 6.77
N GLY A 187 1.62 9.91 6.98
CA GLY A 187 0.17 9.77 6.86
C GLY A 187 -0.57 9.33 8.13
N SER A 188 0.14 8.99 9.23
CA SER A 188 -0.51 8.76 10.52
C SER A 188 -1.17 10.04 11.03
N LEU A 189 -2.39 9.92 11.56
CA LEU A 189 -3.13 11.02 12.16
C LEU A 189 -2.78 11.15 13.65
N ILE A 190 -2.34 12.33 14.06
CA ILE A 190 -1.95 12.64 15.44
C ILE A 190 -2.73 13.85 15.96
N GLY A 191 -2.90 13.93 17.28
CA GLY A 191 -3.44 15.12 17.94
C GLY A 191 -2.50 16.31 17.83
N LYS A 192 -2.97 17.41 17.23
CA LYS A 192 -2.16 18.60 16.93
C LYS A 192 -2.29 19.69 18.00
N SER A 193 -3.41 19.75 18.70
CA SER A 193 -3.70 20.77 19.71
C SER A 193 -4.60 20.24 20.83
N GLY A 194 -4.81 21.05 21.88
CA GLY A 194 -5.80 20.77 22.94
C GLY A 194 -5.61 19.44 23.67
N ILE A 195 -6.75 18.86 24.09
CA ILE A 195 -6.83 17.52 24.69
C ILE A 195 -6.31 16.44 23.74
N GLU A 196 -6.59 16.57 22.44
CA GLU A 196 -6.16 15.61 21.41
C GLU A 196 -4.63 15.44 21.40
N LYS A 197 -3.86 16.52 21.51
CA LYS A 197 -2.39 16.45 21.60
C LYS A 197 -1.93 15.89 22.93
N LYS A 198 -2.53 16.34 24.04
CA LYS A 198 -2.09 15.95 25.39
C LYS A 198 -2.31 14.46 25.67
N TYR A 199 -3.41 13.89 25.18
CA TYR A 199 -3.79 12.50 25.40
C TYR A 199 -3.73 11.67 24.12
N ASP A 200 -2.98 12.10 23.09
CA ASP A 200 -2.84 11.39 21.82
C ASP A 200 -2.45 9.92 22.00
N LEU A 201 -1.54 9.62 22.92
CA LEU A 201 -1.07 8.26 23.16
C LEU A 201 -2.18 7.32 23.67
N LEU A 202 -3.09 7.84 24.49
CA LEU A 202 -4.25 7.08 24.98
C LEU A 202 -5.32 7.02 23.90
N LEU A 203 -5.70 8.17 23.35
CA LEU A 203 -6.80 8.29 22.39
C LEU A 203 -6.50 7.58 21.08
N ARG A 204 -5.28 7.60 20.57
CA ARG A 204 -4.93 6.99 19.28
C ARG A 204 -5.07 5.47 19.29
N GLY A 205 -4.87 4.82 20.44
CA GLY A 205 -4.72 3.37 20.50
C GLY A 205 -3.42 2.90 19.83
N LEU A 206 -3.32 1.60 19.59
CA LEU A 206 -2.15 0.96 18.99
C LEU A 206 -2.46 0.49 17.57
N GLU A 207 -1.60 0.88 16.62
CA GLU A 207 -1.72 0.45 15.23
C GLU A 207 -1.54 -1.06 15.11
N GLY A 208 -2.48 -1.70 14.42
CA GLY A 208 -2.37 -3.09 14.03
C GLY A 208 -1.52 -3.23 12.79
N THR A 209 -1.10 -4.46 12.50
CA THR A 209 -0.33 -4.78 11.30
C THR A 209 -0.93 -5.98 10.60
N LYS A 210 -1.30 -5.77 9.33
CA LYS A 210 -1.70 -6.83 8.41
C LYS A 210 -0.57 -7.12 7.43
N TYR A 211 -0.26 -8.39 7.25
CA TYR A 211 0.71 -8.85 6.27
C TYR A 211 -0.06 -9.35 5.05
N ILE A 212 0.22 -8.77 3.89
CA ILE A 212 -0.36 -9.20 2.62
C ILE A 212 0.74 -9.77 1.74
N GLU A 213 0.43 -10.86 1.07
CA GLU A 213 1.32 -11.46 0.08
C GLU A 213 1.10 -10.77 -1.27
N VAL A 214 2.19 -10.39 -1.92
CA VAL A 214 2.22 -9.75 -3.22
C VAL A 214 3.08 -10.54 -4.20
N SER A 215 2.58 -10.74 -5.42
CA SER A 215 3.35 -11.34 -6.51
C SER A 215 4.56 -10.47 -6.89
N ALA A 216 5.53 -11.01 -7.64
CA ALA A 216 6.65 -10.24 -8.22
C ALA A 216 6.20 -9.05 -9.09
N LYS A 217 4.97 -9.10 -9.62
CA LYS A 217 4.37 -7.96 -10.33
C LYS A 217 3.80 -6.89 -9.38
N GLY A 218 3.53 -7.24 -8.13
CA GLY A 218 2.93 -6.38 -7.10
C GLY A 218 1.43 -6.65 -6.85
N GLN A 219 0.86 -7.68 -7.47
CA GLN A 219 -0.53 -8.10 -7.30
C GLN A 219 -0.75 -8.70 -5.91
N ILE A 220 -1.82 -8.29 -5.21
CA ILE A 220 -2.20 -8.89 -3.92
C ILE A 220 -2.68 -10.32 -4.18
N VAL A 221 -2.01 -11.29 -3.56
CA VAL A 221 -2.35 -12.72 -3.62
C VAL A 221 -3.32 -13.07 -2.50
N GLY A 222 -3.14 -12.51 -1.32
CA GLY A 222 -3.98 -12.77 -0.15
C GLY A 222 -3.34 -12.31 1.16
N PRO A 223 -3.98 -12.58 2.31
CA PRO A 223 -3.33 -12.46 3.61
C PRO A 223 -2.16 -13.44 3.70
N TYR A 224 -1.05 -13.01 4.31
CA TYR A 224 0.08 -13.90 4.57
C TYR A 224 -0.21 -14.75 5.80
N GLU A 225 -0.43 -16.06 5.61
CA GLU A 225 -0.94 -16.97 6.65
C GLU A 225 0.05 -17.25 7.79
N ASP A 226 1.36 -17.05 7.56
CA ASP A 226 2.43 -17.51 8.47
C ASP A 226 2.84 -16.44 9.50
N ASN A 227 2.38 -15.18 9.38
CA ASN A 227 2.45 -14.21 10.48
C ASN A 227 1.05 -13.94 11.02
N GLN A 228 0.89 -14.07 12.34
CA GLN A 228 -0.30 -13.57 13.03
C GLN A 228 -0.49 -12.09 12.68
N GLU A 229 -1.61 -11.76 12.04
CA GLU A 229 -2.08 -10.38 11.95
C GLU A 229 -2.11 -9.80 13.35
N ILE A 230 -1.44 -8.67 13.56
CA ILE A 230 -1.49 -7.97 14.85
C ILE A 230 -2.73 -7.10 14.81
N PRO A 231 -3.79 -7.39 15.59
CA PRO A 231 -5.00 -6.58 15.56
C PRO A 231 -4.69 -5.18 16.11
N ALA A 232 -5.36 -4.18 15.55
CA ALA A 232 -5.29 -2.82 16.07
C ALA A 232 -6.05 -2.75 17.40
N ILE A 233 -5.49 -2.05 18.39
CA ILE A 233 -6.12 -1.85 19.69
C ILE A 233 -6.73 -0.46 19.71
N PRO A 234 -8.06 -0.32 19.86
CA PRO A 234 -8.70 0.98 20.01
C PRO A 234 -8.18 1.75 21.23
N GLY A 235 -8.20 3.08 21.13
CA GLY A 235 -7.89 3.97 22.26
C GLY A 235 -9.08 4.29 23.14
#